data_AF-A0A7C4B8A5-F1
#
_entry.id   AF-A0A7C4B8A5-F1
#
_cell.length_a   1.000
_cell.length_b   1.000
_cell.length_c   1.000
_cell.angle_alpha   90.00
_cell.angle_beta   90.00
_cell.angle_gamma   90.00
#
_symmetry.space_group_name_H-M   'P 1'
#
loop_
_entity.id
_entity.type
_entity.pdbx_description
1 polymer ?
#
loop_
_entity_poly.entity_id
_entity_poly.type
_entity_poly.pdbx_seq_one_letter_code
_entity_poly.pdbx_strand_id
1 'polypeptide(L)' 'MYYVYILNDSLKNYIGYTNNLKERLKKHLSKAVYTTKRMENPKLIYYEAYLTKELARDREKN' A
#
# COMPACT_ATOMS: atom_id res chain seq x y z
N MET A 1 13.76 -3.07 -4.43
CA MET A 1 12.45 -3.75 -4.39
C MET A 1 11.35 -2.70 -4.35
N TYR A 2 10.34 -2.86 -5.19
CA TYR A 2 9.15 -2.02 -5.24
C TYR A 2 7.96 -2.86 -4.80
N TYR A 3 7.13 -2.31 -3.93
CA TYR A 3 5.97 -2.98 -3.38
C TYR A 3 4.73 -2.21 -3.79
N VAL A 4 3.77 -2.93 -4.38
CA VAL A 4 2.40 -2.45 -4.55
C VAL A 4 1.58 -3.11 -3.47
N TYR A 5 0.75 -2.34 -2.76
CA TYR A 5 -0.02 -2.85 -1.64
C TYR A 5 -1.43 -2.26 -1.63
N ILE A 6 -2.36 -3.07 -1.12
CA ILE A 6 -3.76 -2.70 -0.96
C ILE A 6 -4.10 -2.79 0.52
N LEU A 7 -4.44 -1.63 1.08
CA LEU A 7 -5.05 -1.53 2.39
C LEU A 7 -6.56 -1.47 2.22
N ASN A 8 -7.29 -2.36 2.87
CA ASN A 8 -8.73 -2.29 2.96
C ASN A 8 -9.11 -1.79 4.35
N ASP A 9 -10.07 -0.89 4.37
CA ASP A 9 -10.79 -0.45 5.54
C ASP A 9 -12.29 -0.58 5.24
N SER A 10 -13.14 -0.66 6.27
CA SER A 10 -14.60 -0.80 6.09
C SER A 10 -15.23 0.27 5.19
N LEU A 11 -14.55 1.41 5.01
CA LEU A 11 -15.00 2.51 4.18
C LEU A 11 -14.45 2.50 2.75
N LYS A 12 -13.22 2.04 2.52
CA LYS A 12 -12.58 2.12 1.20
C LYS A 12 -11.35 1.21 1.06
N ASN A 13 -11.03 0.90 -0.20
CA ASN A 13 -9.74 0.36 -0.59
C ASN A 13 -8.74 1.50 -0.85
N TYR A 14 -7.52 1.35 -0.37
CA TYR A 14 -6.40 2.24 -0.67
C TYR A 14 -5.28 1.44 -1.32
N ILE A 15 -4.93 1.82 -2.53
CA ILE A 15 -3.82 1.23 -3.28
C ILE A 15 -2.66 2.21 -3.18
N GLY A 16 -1.48 1.69 -2.82
CA GLY A 16 -0.26 2.47 -2.71
C GLY A 16 0.94 1.71 -3.25
N TYR A 17 1.97 2.46 -3.62
CA TYR A 17 3.27 1.90 -3.96
C TYR A 17 4.33 2.44 -2.99
N THR A 18 5.32 1.62 -2.68
CA THR A 18 6.45 2.02 -1.83
C THR A 18 7.66 1.13 -2.08
N ASN A 19 8.86 1.62 -1.79
CA ASN A 19 10.06 0.78 -1.76
C ASN A 19 10.26 0.08 -0.40
N ASN A 20 9.50 0.47 0.63
CA ASN A 20 9.61 -0.03 2.00
C ASN A 20 8.23 -0.23 2.64
N LEU A 21 7.64 -1.41 2.39
CA LEU A 21 6.29 -1.75 2.86
C LEU A 21 6.15 -1.67 4.39
N LYS A 22 7.13 -2.19 5.15
CA LYS A 22 7.10 -2.17 6.62
C LYS A 22 7.02 -0.77 7.21
N GLU A 23 7.89 0.14 6.76
CA GLU A 23 7.87 1.53 7.24
C GLU A 23 6.58 2.24 6.84
N ARG A 24 6.11 2.00 5.62
CA ARG A 24 4.88 2.60 5.11
C ARG A 24 3.67 2.12 5.90
N LEU A 25 3.56 0.82 6.19
CA LEU A 25 2.50 0.25 7.02
C LEU A 25 2.52 0.85 8.42
N LYS A 26 3.70 0.96 9.06
CA LYS A 26 3.85 1.60 10.37
C LYS A 26 3.35 3.04 10.35
N LYS A 27 3.66 3.82 9.31
CA LYS A 27 3.16 5.20 9.16
C LYS A 27 1.63 5.25 8.99
N HIS A 28 1.05 4.30 8.26
CA HIS A 28 -0.40 4.20 8.11
C HIS A 28 -1.10 3.78 9.42
N LEU A 29 -0.57 2.79 10.13
CA LEU A 29 -1.07 2.33 11.43
C LEU A 29 -0.93 3.40 12.52
N SER A 30 0.12 4.20 12.46
CA SER A 30 0.35 5.32 13.39
C SER A 30 -0.53 6.55 13.11
N LYS A 31 -1.51 6.46 12.19
CA LYS A 31 -2.39 7.57 11.75
C LYS A 31 -1.65 8.82 11.27
N ALA A 32 -0.37 8.68 10.91
CA ALA A 32 0.49 9.80 10.51
C ALA A 32 0.28 10.23 9.04
N VAL A 33 -0.52 9.49 8.27
CA VAL A 33 -0.77 9.75 6.85
C VAL A 33 -2.17 10.30 6.65
N TYR A 34 -2.28 11.53 6.13
CA TYR A 34 -3.55 12.25 5.92
C TYR A 34 -4.59 11.44 5.13
N THR A 35 -4.15 10.64 4.15
CA THR A 35 -5.01 9.83 3.27
C THR A 35 -5.66 8.61 3.94
N THR A 36 -5.01 8.04 4.96
CA THR A 36 -5.52 6.92 5.76
C THR A 36 -5.92 7.35 7.18
N LYS A 37 -5.78 8.63 7.54
CA LYS A 37 -6.24 9.18 8.83
C LYS A 37 -7.74 9.02 9.04
N ARG A 38 -8.51 8.99 7.94
CA ARG A 38 -9.96 8.71 7.92
C ARG A 38 -10.30 7.21 7.87
N MET A 39 -9.31 6.32 7.71
CA MET A 39 -9.53 4.88 7.81
C MET A 39 -9.45 4.49 9.29
N GLU A 40 -10.45 3.76 9.76
CA GLU A 40 -10.59 3.44 11.17
C GLU A 40 -9.63 2.33 11.59
N ASN A 41 -9.51 1.29 10.74
CA ASN A 41 -8.66 0.13 10.98
C ASN A 41 -8.14 -0.47 9.65
N PRO A 42 -7.19 0.22 8.98
CA PRO A 42 -6.67 -0.24 7.69
C PRO A 42 -5.93 -1.58 7.83
N LYS A 43 -6.44 -2.62 7.19
CA LYS A 43 -5.84 -3.95 7.11
C LYS A 43 -5.14 -4.15 5.77
N LEU A 44 -3.94 -4.70 5.80
CA LEU A 44 -3.25 -5.12 4.58
C LEU A 44 -3.91 -6.40 4.07
N ILE A 45 -4.61 -6.31 2.94
CA ILE A 45 -5.28 -7.46 2.31
C ILE A 45 -4.46 -8.07 1.18
N TYR A 46 -3.59 -7.27 0.55
CA TYR A 46 -2.79 -7.71 -0.58
C TYR A 46 -1.50 -6.91 -0.68
N TYR A 47 -0.41 -7.58 -1.07
CA TYR A 47 0.80 -6.91 -1.50
C TYR A 47 1.54 -7.75 -2.54
N GLU A 48 2.23 -7.05 -3.44
CA GLU A 48 3.11 -7.63 -4.44
C GLU A 48 4.48 -7.00 -4.32
N ALA A 49 5.51 -7.79 -4.54
CA ALA A 49 6.89 -7.37 -4.52
C ALA A 49 7.51 -7.55 -5.90
N TYR A 50 8.11 -6.49 -6.41
CA TYR A 50 8.78 -6.45 -7.70
C TYR A 50 10.24 -6.05 -7.53
N LEU A 51 11.13 -6.69 -8.28
CA LEU A 51 12.55 -6.35 -8.28
C LEU A 51 12.80 -5.00 -8.95
N THR A 52 12.08 -4.69 -10.03
CA THR A 52 12.22 -3.46 -10.81
C THR A 52 10.89 -2.72 -10.92
N LYS A 53 10.97 -1.40 -11.08
CA LYS A 53 9.79 -0.52 -11.27
C LYS A 53 9.05 -0.85 -12.57
N GLU A 54 9.79 -1.32 -13.57
CA GLU A 54 9.26 -1.69 -14.88
C GLU A 54 8.35 -2.91 -14.78
N LEU A 55 8.77 -3.98 -14.07
CA LEU A 55 7.93 -5.15 -13.83
C LEU A 55 6.63 -4.80 -13.06
N ALA A 56 6.72 -3.90 -12.09
CA ALA A 56 5.55 -3.43 -11.34
C ALA A 56 4.56 -2.66 -12.23
N ARG A 57 5.06 -1.83 -13.14
CA ARG A 57 4.24 -1.07 -14.09
C ARG A 57 3.64 -1.93 -15.20
N ASP A 58 4.38 -2.94 -15.65
CA ASP A 58 3.91 -3.88 -16.66
C ASP A 58 2.73 -4.70 -16.13
N ARG A 59 2.77 -5.10 -14.84
CA ARG A 59 1.64 -5.77 -14.18
C ARG A 59 0.40 -4.88 -14.02
N GLU A 60 0.57 -3.58 -13.77
CA GLU A 60 -0.57 -2.64 -13.67
C GLU A 60 -1.31 -2.47 -15.01
N LYS A 61 -0.64 -2.76 -16.13
CA LYS A 61 -1.13 -2.49 -17.48
C LYS A 61 -1.91 -3.64 -18.11
N ASN A 62 -1.97 -4.80 -17.46
CA ASN A 62 -2.54 -6.05 -17.99
C ASN A 62 -3.79 -6.46 -17.20
#